data_AF-A0A7L4N892-F1
#
_entry.id   AF-A0A7L4N892-F1
#
_cell.length_a   1.000
_cell.length_b   1.000
_cell.length_c   1.000
_cell.angle_alpha   90.00
_cell.angle_beta   90.00
_cell.angle_gamma   90.00
#
_symmetry.space_group_name_H-M   'P 1'
#
loop_
_entity.id
_entity.type
_entity.pdbx_description
1 polymer ?
#
loop_
_entity_poly.entity_id
_entity_poly.type
_entity_poly.pdbx_seq_one_letter_code
_entity_poly.pdbx_strand_id
1 'polypeptide(L)'
;VKSWADAFGGELYSIMTKYSGSLLLQKKYKDVEPTLKIKEVDGLELVKKFSEQMESMLRRKVEAVEYWLKSVLLSQLSLFHYIHQQFDYYNSVLINEKDENDNYVELGDEFILEPNEHFNNLLVNTTYSDIQLPTNVYNK
;
A
#
# COMPACT_ATOMS: atom_id res chain seq x y z
N VAL A 1 3.80 -50.51 16.40
CA VAL A 1 3.81 -49.06 16.12
C VAL A 1 4.70 -48.69 14.93
N LYS A 2 6.00 -49.01 14.94
CA LYS A 2 6.93 -48.69 13.82
C LYS A 2 6.47 -49.23 12.46
N SER A 3 6.17 -50.52 12.37
CA SER A 3 5.69 -51.14 11.12
C SER A 3 4.37 -50.54 10.60
N TRP A 4 3.50 -50.06 11.49
CA TRP A 4 2.27 -49.38 11.08
C TRP A 4 2.54 -47.98 10.53
N ALA A 5 3.45 -47.22 11.16
CA ALA A 5 3.86 -45.90 10.68
C ALA A 5 4.58 -45.97 9.33
N ASP A 6 5.42 -46.99 9.12
CA ASP A 6 6.11 -47.21 7.85
C ASP A 6 5.12 -47.57 6.72
N ALA A 7 4.15 -48.44 7.00
CA ALA A 7 3.11 -48.81 6.04
C ALA A 7 2.22 -47.61 5.68
N PHE A 8 1.72 -46.89 6.69
CA PHE A 8 0.87 -45.72 6.50
C PHE A 8 1.59 -44.57 5.78
N GLY A 9 2.85 -44.29 6.13
CA GLY A 9 3.68 -43.28 5.47
C GLY A 9 3.98 -43.63 4.01
N GLY A 10 4.22 -44.92 3.71
CA GLY A 10 4.39 -45.40 2.35
C GLY A 10 3.12 -45.25 1.50
N GLU A 11 1.96 -45.58 2.05
CA GLU A 11 0.66 -45.38 1.38
C GLU A 11 0.40 -43.90 1.11
N LEU A 12 0.58 -43.02 2.10
CA LEU A 12 0.46 -41.57 1.94
C LEU A 12 1.39 -41.02 0.86
N TYR A 13 2.66 -41.44 0.86
CA TYR A 13 3.62 -41.04 -0.16
C TYR A 13 3.19 -41.51 -1.56
N SER A 14 2.66 -42.73 -1.69
CA SER A 14 2.19 -43.26 -2.96
C SER A 14 0.98 -42.49 -3.52
N ILE A 15 0.02 -42.16 -2.66
CA ILE A 15 -1.17 -41.37 -3.01
C ILE A 15 -0.72 -39.97 -3.41
N MET A 16 0.11 -39.32 -2.59
CA MET A 16 0.59 -37.98 -2.85
C MET A 16 1.41 -37.91 -4.15
N THR A 17 2.30 -38.86 -4.41
CA THR A 17 3.11 -38.87 -5.63
C THR A 17 2.24 -39.11 -6.88
N LYS A 18 1.23 -39.97 -6.78
CA LYS A 18 0.32 -40.28 -7.89
C LYS A 18 -0.62 -39.12 -8.23
N TYR A 19 -1.17 -38.43 -7.23
CA TYR A 19 -2.20 -37.41 -7.43
C TYR A 19 -1.69 -35.96 -7.38
N SER A 20 -0.55 -35.66 -6.74
CA SER A 20 0.01 -34.30 -6.72
C SER A 20 0.49 -33.83 -8.09
N GLY A 21 0.75 -34.76 -9.02
CA GLY A 21 1.29 -34.43 -10.34
C GLY A 21 2.74 -33.92 -10.31
N SER A 22 3.47 -34.08 -9.21
CA SER A 22 4.85 -33.61 -9.06
C SER A 22 5.79 -34.16 -10.15
N LEU A 23 5.64 -35.45 -10.50
CA LEU A 23 6.40 -36.09 -11.57
C LEU A 23 6.05 -35.53 -12.96
N LEU A 24 4.77 -35.19 -13.19
CA LEU A 24 4.32 -34.57 -14.43
C LEU A 24 4.91 -33.16 -14.56
N LEU A 25 4.90 -32.40 -13.46
CA LEU A 25 5.47 -31.06 -13.41
C LEU A 25 6.99 -31.10 -13.67
N GLN A 26 7.71 -32.01 -13.02
CA GLN A 26 9.14 -32.21 -13.23
C GLN A 26 9.45 -32.55 -14.70
N LYS A 27 8.65 -33.42 -15.31
CA LYS A 27 8.80 -33.75 -16.74
C LYS A 27 8.57 -32.53 -17.62
N LYS A 28 7.48 -31.78 -17.40
CA LYS A 28 7.20 -30.55 -18.15
C LYS A 28 8.34 -29.53 -18.04
N TYR A 29 8.91 -29.35 -16.84
CA TYR A 29 10.06 -28.46 -16.65
C TYR A 29 11.29 -28.90 -17.44
N LYS A 30 11.59 -30.21 -17.48
CA LYS A 30 12.68 -30.75 -18.31
C LYS A 30 12.42 -30.60 -19.81
N ASP A 31 11.17 -30.76 -20.24
CA ASP A 31 10.79 -30.60 -21.64
C ASP A 31 10.96 -29.13 -22.11
N VAL A 32 10.73 -28.16 -21.23
CA VAL A 32 10.94 -26.72 -21.53
C VAL A 32 12.33 -26.20 -21.12
N GLU A 33 13.15 -26.99 -20.41
CA GLU A 33 14.49 -26.61 -19.95
C GLU A 33 15.39 -26.05 -21.07
N PRO A 34 15.40 -26.58 -22.31
CA PRO A 34 16.20 -26.01 -23.40
C PRO A 34 15.78 -24.59 -23.80
N THR A 35 14.54 -24.19 -23.50
CA THR A 35 14.03 -22.83 -23.75
C THR A 35 14.25 -21.89 -22.56
N LEU A 36 14.57 -22.43 -21.38
CA LEU A 36 14.79 -21.68 -20.16
C LEU A 36 16.29 -21.45 -19.93
N LYS A 37 16.64 -20.23 -19.52
CA LYS A 37 18.02 -19.91 -19.11
C LYS A 37 18.07 -19.89 -17.58
N ILE A 38 18.70 -20.91 -17.00
CA ILE A 38 19.01 -20.92 -15.57
C ILE A 38 20.16 -19.95 -15.34
N LYS A 39 19.92 -18.91 -14.54
CA LYS A 39 20.92 -17.92 -14.15
C LYS A 39 21.23 -18.08 -12.67
N GLU A 40 22.51 -18.26 -12.34
CA GLU A 40 22.95 -18.20 -10.95
C GLU A 40 22.73 -16.78 -10.41
N VAL A 41 22.15 -16.69 -9.21
CA VAL A 41 21.86 -15.41 -8.56
C VAL A 41 22.82 -15.24 -7.40
N ASP A 42 23.70 -14.25 -7.49
CA ASP A 42 24.54 -13.84 -6.37
C ASP A 42 23.70 -13.05 -5.35
N GLY A 43 23.65 -13.58 -4.12
CA GLY A 43 22.95 -12.94 -3.01
C GLY A 43 23.54 -11.58 -2.63
N LEU A 44 24.86 -11.40 -2.74
CA LEU A 44 25.51 -10.12 -2.43
C LEU A 44 25.16 -9.05 -3.46
N GLU A 45 25.18 -9.41 -4.75
CA GLU A 45 24.73 -8.54 -5.84
C GLU A 45 23.26 -8.12 -5.64
N LEU A 46 22.39 -9.07 -5.28
CA LEU A 46 20.97 -8.80 -5.04
C LEU A 46 20.75 -7.82 -3.88
N VAL A 47 21.43 -8.02 -2.75
CA VAL A 47 21.32 -7.12 -1.59
C VAL A 47 21.85 -5.73 -1.94
N LYS A 48 22.93 -5.64 -2.70
CA LYS A 48 23.46 -4.36 -3.17
C LYS A 48 22.45 -3.62 -4.06
N LYS A 49 21.89 -4.31 -5.05
CA LYS A 49 20.85 -3.75 -5.93
C LYS A 49 19.62 -3.29 -5.15
N PHE A 50 19.17 -4.07 -4.17
CA PHE A 50 18.04 -3.70 -3.32
C PHE A 50 18.35 -2.46 -2.48
N SER A 51 19.56 -2.40 -1.90
CA SER A 51 20.04 -1.25 -1.13
C SER A 51 20.06 0.02 -1.99
N GLU A 52 20.56 -0.05 -3.22
CA GLU A 52 20.58 1.08 -4.16
C GLU A 52 19.15 1.56 -4.52
N GLN A 53 18.22 0.63 -4.74
CA GLN A 53 16.82 0.98 -5.00
C GLN A 53 16.16 1.64 -3.78
N MET A 54 16.44 1.12 -2.58
CA MET A 54 15.93 1.67 -1.33
C MET A 54 16.50 3.07 -1.06
N GLU A 55 17.79 3.28 -1.31
CA GLU A 55 18.44 4.59 -1.21
C GLU A 55 17.76 5.60 -2.14
N SER A 56 17.56 5.25 -3.43
CA SER A 56 16.91 6.14 -4.39
C SER A 56 15.49 6.50 -3.97
N MET A 57 14.73 5.52 -3.46
CA MET A 57 13.37 5.73 -2.97
C MET A 57 13.33 6.63 -1.73
N LEU A 58 14.22 6.40 -0.75
CA LEU A 58 14.32 7.22 0.45
C LEU A 58 14.76 8.64 0.12
N ARG A 59 15.73 8.82 -0.79
CA ARG A 59 16.17 10.15 -1.22
C ARG A 59 15.02 10.95 -1.83
N ARG A 60 14.23 10.34 -2.73
CA ARG A 60 13.04 10.98 -3.30
C ARG A 60 12.00 11.33 -2.24
N LYS A 61 11.81 10.49 -1.23
CA LYS A 61 10.92 10.80 -0.10
C LYS A 61 11.41 12.01 0.70
N VAL A 62 12.72 12.11 0.97
CA VAL A 62 13.30 13.27 1.67
C VAL A 62 13.18 14.54 0.81
N GLU A 63 13.50 14.47 -0.47
CA GLU A 63 13.37 15.59 -1.42
C GLU A 63 11.91 16.12 -1.45
N ALA A 64 10.91 15.23 -1.44
CA ALA A 64 9.50 15.62 -1.39
C ALA A 64 9.13 16.34 -0.07
N VAL A 65 9.63 15.85 1.07
CA VAL A 65 9.42 16.48 2.38
C VAL A 65 10.08 17.86 2.45
N GLU A 66 11.30 18.00 1.93
CA GLU A 66 11.98 19.30 1.85
C GLU A 66 11.24 20.30 0.97
N TYR A 67 10.74 19.85 -0.18
CA TYR A 67 9.93 20.67 -1.08
C TYR A 67 8.65 21.14 -0.37
N TRP A 68 7.96 20.23 0.31
CA TRP A 68 6.77 20.56 1.09
C TRP A 68 7.06 21.59 2.19
N LEU A 69 8.13 21.40 2.98
CA LEU A 69 8.55 22.35 4.02
C LEU A 69 8.80 23.75 3.47
N LYS A 70 9.50 23.85 2.32
CA LYS A 70 9.74 25.13 1.66
C LYS A 70 8.44 25.79 1.21
N SER A 71 7.53 25.03 0.61
CA SER A 71 6.21 25.52 0.17
C SER A 71 5.35 26.02 1.33
N VAL A 72 5.32 25.29 2.45
CA VAL A 72 4.61 25.70 3.67
C VAL A 72 5.20 26.99 4.24
N LEU A 73 6.52 27.10 4.33
CA LEU A 73 7.17 28.30 4.86
C LEU A 73 6.86 29.54 4.01
N LEU A 74 6.88 29.40 2.69
CA LEU A 74 6.52 30.48 1.75
C LEU A 74 5.05 30.89 1.89
N SER A 75 4.13 29.92 2.05
CA SER A 75 2.71 30.19 2.28
C SER A 75 2.42 30.78 3.66
N GLN A 76 3.16 30.40 4.70
CA GLN A 76 2.98 30.95 6.04
C GLN A 76 3.38 32.43 6.08
N LEU A 77 4.44 32.80 5.36
CA LEU A 77 4.87 34.19 5.25
C LEU A 77 3.79 35.08 4.61
N SER A 78 3.05 34.56 3.62
CA SER A 78 1.93 35.30 3.00
C SER A 78 0.67 35.33 3.86
N LEU A 79 0.41 34.29 4.68
CA LEU A 79 -0.75 34.19 5.56
C LEU A 79 -0.77 35.20 6.72
N PHE A 80 0.39 35.71 7.16
CA PHE A 80 0.46 36.68 8.26
C PHE A 80 -0.37 37.96 7.99
N HIS A 81 -0.75 38.21 6.74
CA HIS A 81 -1.57 39.34 6.31
C HIS A 81 -3.10 39.13 6.39
N TYR A 82 -3.60 37.90 6.59
CA TYR A 82 -5.01 37.52 6.42
C TYR A 82 -5.64 36.88 7.68
N ILE A 83 -5.34 37.40 8.87
CA ILE A 83 -5.71 36.80 10.18
C ILE A 83 -7.24 36.72 10.44
N HIS A 84 -8.08 37.38 9.63
CA HIS A 84 -9.53 37.45 9.86
C HIS A 84 -10.40 36.64 8.87
N GLN A 85 -9.82 35.75 8.06
CA GLN A 85 -10.59 34.96 7.10
C GLN A 85 -11.02 33.60 7.68
N GLN A 86 -12.27 33.22 7.47
CA GLN A 86 -12.74 31.86 7.72
C GLN A 86 -12.18 30.94 6.64
N PHE A 87 -11.68 29.77 7.03
CA PHE A 87 -11.15 28.76 6.12
C PHE A 87 -12.17 27.63 5.96
N ASP A 88 -12.38 27.23 4.71
CA ASP A 88 -13.16 26.05 4.37
C ASP A 88 -12.20 24.91 4.02
N TYR A 89 -12.43 23.75 4.62
CA TYR A 89 -11.62 22.55 4.48
C TYR A 89 -12.48 21.31 4.77
N TYR A 90 -12.04 20.15 4.25
CA TYR A 90 -12.71 18.88 4.51
C TYR A 90 -12.28 18.32 5.86
N ASN A 91 -13.22 18.17 6.79
CA ASN A 91 -12.98 17.54 8.09
C ASN A 91 -13.06 16.02 7.95
N SER A 92 -11.97 15.32 8.25
CA SER A 92 -11.85 13.86 8.10
C SER A 92 -12.91 13.05 8.86
N VAL A 93 -13.51 13.61 9.92
CA VAL A 93 -14.56 12.94 10.69
C VAL A 93 -15.95 13.15 10.06
N LEU A 94 -16.17 14.32 9.44
CA LEU A 94 -17.49 14.73 8.95
C LEU A 94 -17.67 14.53 7.45
N ILE A 95 -16.63 14.10 6.72
CA ILE A 95 -16.70 13.89 5.27
C ILE A 95 -17.90 13.02 4.88
N ASN A 96 -18.66 13.46 3.89
CA ASN A 96 -19.87 12.79 3.41
C ASN A 96 -20.99 12.57 4.45
N GLU A 97 -20.90 13.18 5.65
CA GLU A 97 -22.00 13.14 6.61
C GLU A 97 -23.13 14.07 6.18
N LYS A 98 -24.36 13.57 6.33
CA LYS A 98 -25.59 14.30 6.00
C LYS A 98 -26.50 14.43 7.22
N ASP A 99 -27.19 15.56 7.32
CA ASP A 99 -28.19 15.83 8.34
C ASP A 99 -29.53 15.10 8.08
N GLU A 100 -30.49 15.29 8.98
CA GLU A 100 -31.85 14.71 8.85
C GLU A 100 -32.60 15.20 7.60
N ASN A 101 -32.16 16.30 6.98
CA ASN A 101 -32.74 16.91 5.80
C ASN A 101 -31.97 16.55 4.51
N ASP A 102 -31.05 15.58 4.55
CA ASP A 102 -30.18 15.14 3.45
C ASP A 102 -29.20 16.21 2.92
N ASN A 103 -28.92 17.26 3.71
CA ASN A 103 -27.89 18.26 3.43
C ASN A 103 -26.57 17.87 4.07
N TYR A 104 -25.44 18.19 3.44
CA TYR A 104 -24.12 17.95 4.04
C TYR A 104 -23.91 18.81 5.28
N VAL A 105 -23.31 18.20 6.30
CA VAL A 105 -22.90 18.90 7.53
C VAL A 105 -21.79 19.90 7.21
N GLU A 106 -21.74 21.03 7.92
CA GLU A 106 -20.68 22.04 7.75
C GLU A 106 -19.29 21.39 7.91
N LEU A 107 -18.37 21.68 6.98
CA LEU A 107 -17.03 21.07 6.86
C LEU A 107 -17.02 19.58 6.46
N GLY A 108 -18.17 18.93 6.33
CA GLY A 108 -18.29 17.59 5.78
C GLY A 108 -18.20 17.59 4.27
N ASP A 109 -19.11 18.32 3.62
CA ASP A 109 -19.27 18.44 2.16
C ASP A 109 -19.18 17.10 1.39
N GLU A 110 -19.37 17.15 0.07
CA GLU A 110 -19.20 15.96 -0.76
C GLU A 110 -17.70 15.67 -0.97
N PHE A 111 -17.25 14.51 -0.50
CA PHE A 111 -15.89 14.05 -0.64
C PHE A 111 -15.85 12.73 -1.43
N ILE A 112 -15.63 12.84 -2.74
CA ILE A 112 -15.66 11.71 -3.67
C ILE A 112 -14.51 10.74 -3.35
N LEU A 113 -14.83 9.47 -3.09
CA LEU A 113 -13.84 8.43 -2.79
C LEU A 113 -13.85 7.36 -3.88
N GLU A 114 -12.69 7.06 -4.44
CA GLU A 114 -12.52 6.06 -5.49
C GLU A 114 -11.58 4.95 -5.04
N PRO A 115 -11.80 3.69 -5.44
CA PRO A 115 -10.91 2.58 -5.11
C PRO A 115 -9.55 2.77 -5.77
N ASN A 116 -8.48 2.69 -4.99
CA ASN A 116 -7.12 2.91 -5.49
C ASN A 116 -6.20 1.71 -5.26
N GLU A 117 -5.59 1.22 -6.34
CA GLU A 117 -4.69 0.05 -6.32
C GLU A 117 -3.48 0.25 -5.39
N HIS A 118 -2.91 1.46 -5.33
CA HIS A 118 -1.77 1.78 -4.47
C HIS A 118 -2.10 1.63 -2.97
N PHE A 119 -3.37 1.80 -2.63
CA PHE A 119 -3.90 1.70 -1.27
C PHE A 119 -4.69 0.40 -1.06
N ASN A 120 -4.33 -0.70 -1.74
CA ASN A 120 -5.01 -2.00 -1.63
C ASN A 120 -6.52 -1.93 -1.98
N ASN A 121 -6.89 -1.12 -2.98
CA ASN A 121 -8.26 -0.86 -3.40
C ASN A 121 -9.15 -0.23 -2.31
N LEU A 122 -8.55 0.39 -1.29
CA LEU A 122 -9.28 1.25 -0.37
C LEU A 122 -9.83 2.47 -1.11
N LEU A 123 -11.00 2.92 -0.66
CA LEU A 123 -11.66 4.12 -1.16
C LEU A 123 -10.91 5.35 -0.64
N VAL A 124 -10.27 6.10 -1.54
CA VAL A 124 -9.46 7.28 -1.20
C VAL A 124 -9.75 8.42 -2.18
N ASN A 125 -9.45 9.65 -1.76
CA ASN A 125 -9.42 10.81 -2.64
C ASN A 125 -7.96 11.17 -2.96
N THR A 126 -7.64 11.39 -4.23
CA THR A 126 -6.29 11.74 -4.69
C THR A 126 -6.16 13.21 -5.11
N THR A 127 -7.27 13.95 -5.12
CA THR A 127 -7.36 15.34 -5.56
C THR A 127 -7.27 16.31 -4.38
N TYR A 128 -7.95 16.00 -3.28
CA TYR A 128 -8.02 16.84 -2.09
C TYR A 128 -7.51 16.09 -0.86
N SER A 129 -6.90 16.84 0.06
CA SER A 129 -6.56 16.35 1.40
C SER A 129 -7.66 16.71 2.38
N ASP A 130 -7.89 15.84 3.35
CA ASP A 130 -8.71 16.11 4.52
C ASP A 130 -7.84 16.62 5.69
N ILE A 131 -8.50 17.18 6.71
CA ILE A 131 -7.87 17.67 7.92
C ILE A 131 -8.49 16.97 9.12
N GLN A 132 -7.63 16.27 9.86
CA GLN A 132 -7.99 15.70 11.15
C GLN A 132 -7.68 16.69 12.26
N LEU A 133 -8.73 17.06 13.00
CA LEU A 133 -8.60 17.79 14.26
C LEU A 133 -8.76 16.84 15.45
N PRO A 134 -7.99 17.02 16.54
CA PRO A 134 -8.26 16.34 17.80
C PRO A 134 -9.65 16.72 18.32
N THR A 135 -10.33 15.80 18.99
CA THR A 135 -11.71 15.99 19.48
C THR A 135 -11.86 17.07 20.55
N ASN A 136 -10.76 17.55 21.14
CA ASN A 136 -10.74 18.65 22.11
C ASN A 136 -10.47 20.01 21.47
N VAL A 137 -10.29 20.08 20.16
CA VAL A 137 -10.08 21.33 19.42
C VAL A 137 -11.37 21.73 18.73
N TYR A 138 -11.81 22.95 18.99
CA TYR A 138 -12.96 23.54 18.33
C TYR A 138 -12.66 23.79 16.84
N ASN A 139 -13.51 23.27 15.97
CA ASN A 139 -13.32 23.23 14.52
C ASN A 139 -14.05 24.36 13.77
N LYS A 140 -15.06 25.00 14.39
CA LYS A 140 -15.68 26.28 14.02
C LYS A 140 -16.84 26.58 14.95
#